data_AF-A0A956Y987-F1
#
_entry.id   AF-A0A956Y987-F1
#
_cell.length_a   1.000
_cell.length_b   1.000
_cell.length_c   1.000
_cell.angle_alpha   90.00
_cell.angle_beta   90.00
_cell.angle_gamma   90.00
#
_symmetry.space_group_name_H-M   'P 1'
#
loop_
_entity.id
_entity.type
_entity.pdbx_description
1 polymer ?
#
loop_
_entity_poly.entity_id
_entity_poly.type
_entity_poly.pdbx_seq_one_letter_code
_entity_poly.pdbx_strand_id
1 'polypeptide(L)'
;MRRLLAITLCLIMAACTPIEFAADISPTATDLPAVPQPIPVSANGTFVDSDITLGWTWRDLADNERFVVHLWYGDGADNYREVWSEAASISAQEQIDSYGRDVGAFHWQVAALKVNASGGFSEMASEWSEVQTLQRVRRMPIDPLPASEWSDMARHLHEQGYASIGELLHYTRNFVHDNTNIGEDNAASAHERFAADYSDAAQMMIDYAEGNIDAGPGLWCDGMTTAMHTVLAELGIESRLIFFYGQVPGYISQHTMIEVFNADTQLWELHDPTFNLYFVDGAGGIASVERVVFGNLDSVTACDASDDCTKDNLAIVQDYFDAFRYGYSNEFWVNPDRFDVSVRVEAFDNRNLPEFLTGNSRDFIFHFDSWE
;
A
#
# COMPACT_ATOMS: atom_id res chain seq x y z
N MET A 1 59.64 -36.43 -4.01
CA MET A 1 58.24 -36.49 -4.50
C MET A 1 57.39 -35.65 -3.54
N ARG A 2 56.82 -34.51 -4.01
CA ARG A 2 55.58 -33.81 -3.53
C ARG A 2 55.48 -33.45 -2.02
N ARG A 3 55.21 -32.24 -1.51
CA ARG A 3 54.74 -30.89 -1.94
C ARG A 3 55.14 -29.92 -0.80
N LEU A 4 55.96 -28.89 -1.00
CA LEU A 4 55.66 -27.45 -1.24
C LEU A 4 54.34 -26.84 -0.72
N LEU A 5 54.54 -25.70 -0.04
CA LEU A 5 53.73 -24.48 0.13
C LEU A 5 52.58 -24.49 1.15
N ALA A 6 52.89 -23.97 2.35
CA ALA A 6 51.97 -23.15 3.12
C ALA A 6 52.34 -21.68 2.85
N ILE A 7 51.49 -20.96 2.12
CA ILE A 7 51.58 -19.50 1.98
C ILE A 7 50.69 -18.89 3.04
N THR A 8 51.33 -18.14 3.93
CA THR A 8 50.75 -17.19 4.87
C THR A 8 50.20 -16.00 4.08
N LEU A 9 48.90 -15.75 4.14
CA LEU A 9 48.30 -14.52 3.64
C LEU A 9 47.95 -13.63 4.84
N CYS A 10 48.76 -12.59 5.03
CA CYS A 10 48.46 -11.46 5.90
C CYS A 10 47.31 -10.66 5.27
N LEU A 11 46.21 -10.48 6.02
CA LEU A 11 45.27 -9.39 5.74
C LEU A 11 45.28 -8.39 6.88
N ILE A 12 45.45 -7.15 6.45
CA ILE A 12 45.82 -5.96 7.20
C ILE A 12 44.58 -5.45 7.93
N MET A 13 44.68 -5.33 9.25
CA MET A 13 43.75 -4.51 10.04
C MET A 13 44.06 -3.03 9.77
N ALA A 14 43.15 -2.35 9.08
CA ALA A 14 43.11 -0.90 9.05
C ALA A 14 42.18 -0.42 10.17
N ALA A 15 42.78 -0.02 11.29
CA ALA A 15 42.11 0.74 12.33
C ALA A 15 41.99 2.20 11.85
N CYS A 16 40.76 2.68 11.69
CA CYS A 16 40.45 4.11 11.69
C CYS A 16 39.47 4.37 12.84
N THR A 17 39.89 5.31 13.69
CA THR A 17 39.31 5.75 14.95
C THR A 17 37.93 6.40 14.80
N PRO A 18 37.07 6.33 15.83
CA PRO A 18 35.79 7.05 15.84
C PRO A 18 36.03 8.57 15.90
N ILE A 19 35.25 9.30 15.12
CA ILE A 19 35.18 10.77 15.18
C ILE A 19 34.21 11.11 16.31
N GLU A 20 34.74 11.74 17.37
CA GLU A 20 33.93 12.39 18.41
C GLU A 20 33.36 13.70 17.85
N PHE A 21 32.04 13.80 17.78
CA PHE A 21 31.34 15.08 17.71
C PHE A 21 30.74 15.39 19.08
N ALA A 22 31.37 16.32 19.78
CA ALA A 22 30.73 17.09 20.83
C ALA A 22 30.11 18.34 20.18
N ALA A 23 28.78 18.40 20.16
CA ALA A 23 28.05 19.65 19.99
C ALA A 23 26.74 19.55 20.76
N ASP A 24 26.83 20.08 21.97
CA ASP A 24 25.76 20.45 22.87
C ASP A 24 24.89 21.53 22.20
N ILE A 25 23.71 21.16 21.70
CA ILE A 25 22.62 22.10 21.41
C ILE A 25 21.31 21.40 21.81
N SER A 26 20.84 21.70 23.00
CA SER A 26 19.50 21.39 23.45
C SER A 26 18.50 22.38 22.83
N PRO A 27 17.50 21.94 22.05
CA PRO A 27 16.27 22.68 21.91
C PRO A 27 15.33 22.24 23.03
N THR A 28 14.98 23.20 23.87
CA THR A 28 13.84 23.17 24.79
C THR A 28 12.66 22.42 24.18
N ALA A 29 12.16 21.42 24.89
CA ALA A 29 10.93 20.71 24.58
C ALA A 29 9.78 21.71 24.45
N THR A 30 9.35 21.96 23.21
CA THR A 30 8.03 22.48 22.89
C THR A 30 7.06 21.30 22.82
N ASP A 31 5.91 21.48 23.46
CA ASP A 31 4.83 20.50 23.63
C ASP A 31 4.58 19.66 22.38
N LEU A 32 4.58 18.32 22.57
CA LEU A 32 4.10 17.39 21.55
C LEU A 32 2.63 17.71 21.25
N PRO A 33 2.21 17.83 19.97
CA PRO A 33 0.81 18.02 19.64
C PRO A 33 0.00 16.84 20.18
N ALA A 34 -1.12 17.14 20.83
CA ALA A 34 -2.02 16.14 21.37
C ALA A 34 -2.51 15.22 20.25
N VAL A 35 -2.44 13.91 20.48
CA VAL A 35 -3.00 12.88 19.59
C VAL A 35 -4.47 13.24 19.30
N PRO A 36 -4.87 13.36 18.02
CA PRO A 36 -6.24 13.68 17.64
C PRO A 36 -7.24 12.76 18.34
N GLN A 37 -8.25 13.34 18.98
CA GLN A 37 -9.28 12.56 19.67
C GLN A 37 -10.36 12.14 18.66
N PRO A 38 -10.83 10.89 18.69
CA PRO A 38 -11.90 10.45 17.81
C PRO A 38 -13.17 11.29 18.04
N ILE A 39 -13.73 11.84 16.97
CA ILE A 39 -15.01 12.57 17.02
C ILE A 39 -16.14 11.54 17.00
N PRO A 40 -17.07 11.53 17.98
CA PRO A 40 -18.19 10.62 17.97
C PRO A 40 -19.20 11.00 16.87
N VAL A 41 -19.55 10.02 16.04
CA VAL A 41 -20.51 10.19 14.93
C VAL A 41 -21.93 10.28 15.51
N SER A 42 -22.74 11.20 14.98
CA SER A 42 -24.18 11.21 15.27
C SER A 42 -24.84 10.00 14.61
N ALA A 43 -25.71 9.30 15.32
CA ALA A 43 -26.26 7.97 14.94
C ALA A 43 -26.99 7.88 13.57
N ASN A 44 -27.10 8.99 12.83
CA ASN A 44 -27.83 9.11 11.57
C ASN A 44 -26.98 9.71 10.43
N GLY A 45 -25.65 9.73 10.52
CA GLY A 45 -24.79 10.25 9.46
C GLY A 45 -24.85 9.38 8.21
N THR A 46 -25.40 9.90 7.12
CA THR A 46 -25.40 9.25 5.79
C THR A 46 -24.05 9.39 5.11
N PHE A 47 -23.69 8.32 4.39
CA PHE A 47 -22.52 8.17 3.54
C PHE A 47 -22.45 9.20 2.41
N VAL A 48 -21.22 9.60 2.06
CA VAL A 48 -20.89 10.15 0.74
C VAL A 48 -19.64 9.41 0.30
N ASP A 49 -19.78 8.54 -0.70
CA ASP A 49 -18.65 7.99 -1.44
C ASP A 49 -17.82 9.17 -1.91
N SER A 50 -16.49 9.11 -1.81
CA SER A 50 -15.66 10.16 -2.41
C SER A 50 -15.62 10.08 -3.94
N ASP A 51 -16.68 9.55 -4.58
CA ASP A 51 -17.07 9.84 -5.96
C ASP A 51 -17.76 11.21 -6.07
N ILE A 52 -17.33 12.20 -5.28
CA ILE A 52 -17.57 13.56 -5.69
C ILE A 52 -16.65 13.76 -6.88
N THR A 53 -17.15 13.46 -8.08
CA THR A 53 -16.75 14.20 -9.25
C THR A 53 -16.96 15.64 -8.85
N LEU A 54 -15.87 16.32 -8.51
CA LEU A 54 -15.87 17.72 -8.20
C LEU A 54 -16.36 18.38 -9.50
N GLY A 55 -17.66 18.66 -9.57
CA GLY A 55 -18.32 19.27 -10.72
C GLY A 55 -18.02 20.76 -10.75
N TRP A 56 -16.77 21.15 -11.02
CA TRP A 56 -16.35 22.56 -11.05
C TRP A 56 -15.69 22.82 -12.37
N THR A 57 -16.23 23.79 -13.10
CA THR A 57 -15.61 24.31 -14.31
C THR A 57 -14.71 25.47 -13.89
N TRP A 58 -13.41 25.21 -13.78
CA TRP A 58 -12.41 26.28 -13.67
C TRP A 58 -12.08 26.86 -15.04
N ARG A 59 -11.45 28.03 -15.06
CA ARG A 59 -10.97 28.62 -16.31
C ARG A 59 -9.88 27.74 -16.93
N ASP A 60 -9.82 27.73 -18.25
CA ASP A 60 -8.66 27.19 -18.95
C ASP A 60 -7.40 27.96 -18.53
N LEU A 61 -6.32 27.22 -18.29
CA LEU A 61 -5.01 27.78 -18.00
C LEU A 61 -4.27 28.10 -19.29
N ALA A 62 -3.52 29.20 -19.30
CA ALA A 62 -2.53 29.43 -20.35
C ALA A 62 -1.34 28.45 -20.20
N ASP A 63 -0.57 28.23 -21.26
CA ASP A 63 0.58 27.30 -21.25
C ASP A 63 1.59 27.57 -20.13
N ASN A 64 1.74 28.83 -19.74
CA ASN A 64 2.63 29.29 -18.68
C ASN A 64 1.95 29.45 -17.31
N GLU A 65 0.73 28.94 -17.15
CA GLU A 65 0.00 28.94 -15.88
C GLU A 65 -0.07 27.53 -15.29
N ARG A 66 -0.15 27.46 -13.96
CA ARG A 66 -0.36 26.23 -13.19
C ARG A 66 -1.45 26.46 -12.16
N PHE A 67 -2.16 25.39 -11.81
CA PHE A 67 -2.96 25.41 -10.60
C PHE A 67 -2.01 25.33 -9.40
N VAL A 68 -2.35 26.05 -8.35
CA VAL A 68 -1.77 25.87 -7.03
C VAL A 68 -2.91 25.58 -6.07
N VAL A 69 -2.74 24.54 -5.26
CA VAL A 69 -3.72 24.03 -4.31
C VAL A 69 -3.12 24.09 -2.92
N HIS A 70 -3.85 24.70 -1.99
CA HIS A 70 -3.62 24.56 -0.55
C HIS A 70 -4.49 23.45 -0.03
N LEU A 71 -3.90 22.51 0.70
CA LEU A 71 -4.58 21.33 1.25
C LEU A 71 -4.30 21.28 2.74
N TRP A 72 -5.32 21.22 3.59
CA TRP A 72 -5.11 21.04 5.03
C TRP A 72 -6.19 20.17 5.67
N TYR A 73 -5.85 19.68 6.85
CA TYR A 73 -6.70 18.78 7.63
C TYR A 73 -6.98 19.40 8.99
N GLY A 74 -8.24 19.32 9.43
CA GLY A 74 -8.70 19.93 10.69
C GLY A 74 -8.84 21.45 10.60
N ASP A 75 -9.05 22.09 11.76
CA ASP A 75 -9.52 23.49 11.82
C ASP A 75 -8.45 24.55 11.49
N GLY A 76 -7.19 24.15 11.34
CA GLY A 76 -6.05 25.06 11.18
C GLY A 76 -5.64 25.26 9.73
N ALA A 77 -6.10 26.34 9.09
CA ALA A 77 -5.67 26.73 7.74
C ALA A 77 -4.17 27.09 7.66
N ASP A 78 -3.51 27.37 8.79
CA ASP A 78 -2.09 27.74 8.82
C ASP A 78 -1.13 26.56 8.58
N ASN A 79 -1.62 25.32 8.62
CA ASN A 79 -0.85 24.09 8.40
C ASN A 79 -1.26 23.41 7.08
N TYR A 80 -1.21 24.16 5.99
CA TYR A 80 -1.52 23.63 4.67
C TYR A 80 -0.28 23.07 3.96
N ARG A 81 -0.50 22.04 3.14
CA ARG A 81 0.42 21.60 2.09
C ARG A 81 0.10 22.38 0.83
N GLU A 82 1.10 23.02 0.25
CA GLU A 82 0.99 23.66 -1.06
C GLU A 82 1.41 22.67 -2.14
N VAL A 83 0.58 22.54 -3.18
CA VAL A 83 0.81 21.62 -4.29
C VAL A 83 0.53 22.34 -5.60
N TRP A 84 1.41 22.18 -6.58
CA TRP A 84 1.30 22.82 -7.88
C TRP A 84 1.03 21.78 -8.95
N SER A 85 0.21 22.11 -9.95
CA SER A 85 0.05 21.24 -11.10
C SER A 85 1.35 21.23 -11.91
N GLU A 86 1.73 20.06 -12.42
CA GLU A 86 2.95 19.93 -13.22
C GLU A 86 2.77 20.54 -14.62
N ALA A 87 1.53 20.48 -15.13
CA ALA A 87 1.13 20.99 -16.43
C ALA A 87 -0.17 21.79 -16.35
N ALA A 88 -0.38 22.66 -17.35
CA ALA A 88 -1.62 23.42 -17.52
C ALA A 88 -2.82 22.52 -17.90
N SER A 89 -2.55 21.31 -18.39
CA SER A 89 -3.57 20.33 -18.80
C SER A 89 -4.12 19.49 -17.65
N ILE A 90 -3.41 19.43 -16.51
CA ILE A 90 -3.87 18.70 -15.33
C ILE A 90 -4.90 19.59 -14.62
N SER A 91 -6.09 19.07 -14.41
CA SER A 91 -7.14 19.80 -13.70
C SER A 91 -6.83 19.85 -12.20
N ALA A 92 -7.24 20.92 -11.52
CA ALA A 92 -7.15 20.99 -10.06
C ALA A 92 -7.93 19.85 -9.38
N GLN A 93 -8.97 19.34 -10.03
CA GLN A 93 -9.75 18.19 -9.57
C GLN A 93 -8.88 16.93 -9.47
N GLU A 94 -8.23 16.53 -10.56
CA GLU A 94 -7.35 15.34 -10.58
C GLU A 94 -6.27 15.44 -9.52
N GLN A 95 -5.76 16.66 -9.28
CA GLN A 95 -4.76 16.89 -8.26
C GLN A 95 -5.31 16.86 -6.83
N ILE A 96 -6.54 17.27 -6.58
CA ILE A 96 -7.16 17.20 -5.24
C ILE A 96 -7.55 15.76 -4.89
N ASP A 97 -8.03 15.01 -5.88
CA ASP A 97 -8.51 13.64 -5.71
C ASP A 97 -7.36 12.68 -5.32
N SER A 98 -6.11 12.97 -5.69
CA SER A 98 -4.93 12.16 -5.35
C SER A 98 -4.45 12.29 -3.89
N TYR A 99 -4.84 13.33 -3.14
CA TYR A 99 -4.37 13.54 -1.75
C TYR A 99 -5.24 12.86 -0.68
N GLY A 100 -5.74 11.67 -1.00
CA GLY A 100 -6.62 10.90 -0.12
C GLY A 100 -6.04 10.72 1.29
N ARG A 101 -6.70 11.30 2.29
CA ARG A 101 -6.62 10.84 3.69
C ARG A 101 -8.00 10.37 4.14
N ASP A 102 -7.98 9.44 5.09
CA ASP A 102 -9.11 8.54 5.32
C ASP A 102 -10.20 9.07 6.25
N VAL A 103 -9.99 10.09 7.10
CA VAL A 103 -11.08 10.66 7.95
C VAL A 103 -10.85 12.13 8.30
N GLY A 104 -11.92 12.94 8.30
CA GLY A 104 -11.95 14.27 8.91
C GLY A 104 -12.34 15.41 7.97
N ALA A 105 -12.33 16.63 8.50
CA ALA A 105 -12.53 17.84 7.69
C ALA A 105 -11.29 18.04 6.81
N PHE A 106 -11.49 17.83 5.51
CA PHE A 106 -10.53 18.08 4.46
C PHE A 106 -10.85 19.43 3.84
N HIS A 107 -9.89 20.33 3.83
CA HIS A 107 -10.09 21.68 3.33
C HIS A 107 -9.12 21.96 2.20
N TRP A 108 -9.58 22.75 1.24
CA TRP A 108 -8.71 23.20 0.16
C TRP A 108 -9.09 24.57 -0.38
N GLN A 109 -8.09 25.20 -1.00
CA GLN A 109 -8.26 26.35 -1.88
C GLN A 109 -7.43 26.13 -3.14
N VAL A 110 -7.89 26.68 -4.25
CA VAL A 110 -7.14 26.65 -5.52
C VAL A 110 -7.00 28.05 -6.09
N ALA A 111 -5.87 28.31 -6.71
CA ALA A 111 -5.63 29.48 -7.54
C ALA A 111 -4.87 29.09 -8.80
N ALA A 112 -4.79 30.01 -9.75
CA ALA A 112 -3.87 29.93 -10.88
C ALA A 112 -2.67 30.84 -10.60
N LEU A 113 -1.46 30.35 -10.88
CA LEU A 113 -0.23 31.15 -10.88
C LEU A 113 0.43 31.09 -12.26
N LYS A 114 1.25 32.08 -12.59
CA LYS A 114 2.15 32.04 -13.74
C LYS A 114 3.51 31.52 -13.31
N VAL A 115 4.06 30.64 -14.14
CA VAL A 115 5.45 30.20 -14.02
C VAL A 115 6.34 30.95 -15.01
N ASN A 116 7.60 31.16 -14.60
CA ASN A 116 8.65 31.71 -15.44
C ASN A 116 9.24 30.63 -16.37
N ALA A 117 10.21 31.01 -17.21
CA ALA A 117 10.81 30.10 -18.19
C ALA A 117 11.55 28.88 -17.58
N SER A 118 11.90 28.92 -16.29
CA SER A 118 12.48 27.80 -15.56
C SER A 118 11.46 27.03 -14.71
N GLY A 119 10.16 27.26 -14.91
CA GLY A 119 9.08 26.60 -14.15
C GLY A 119 8.85 27.14 -12.74
N GLY A 120 9.61 28.16 -12.31
CA GLY A 120 9.44 28.76 -10.98
C GLY A 120 8.29 29.77 -10.94
N PHE A 121 7.78 30.07 -9.74
CA PHE A 121 6.75 31.09 -9.55
C PHE A 121 7.16 32.45 -10.13
N SER A 122 6.21 33.12 -10.81
CA SER A 122 6.35 34.48 -11.29
C SER A 122 5.36 35.42 -10.61
N GLU A 123 4.06 35.15 -10.76
CA GLU A 123 2.98 35.96 -10.19
C GLU A 123 1.68 35.15 -10.09
N MET A 124 0.71 35.64 -9.31
CA MET A 124 -0.63 35.07 -9.29
C MET A 124 -1.39 35.45 -10.56
N ALA A 125 -2.07 34.46 -11.14
CA ALA A 125 -2.92 34.60 -12.32
C ALA A 125 -4.42 34.59 -11.97
N SER A 126 -4.76 34.30 -10.72
CA SER A 126 -6.08 34.50 -10.13
C SER A 126 -5.96 34.77 -8.64
N GLU A 127 -7.05 35.24 -8.05
CA GLU A 127 -7.26 35.15 -6.60
C GLU A 127 -7.44 33.67 -6.19
N TRP A 128 -7.27 33.41 -4.90
CA TRP A 128 -7.63 32.13 -4.30
C TRP A 128 -9.15 31.92 -4.33
N SER A 129 -9.56 30.66 -4.54
CA SER A 129 -10.94 30.26 -4.37
C SER A 129 -11.40 30.42 -2.92
N GLU A 130 -12.72 30.41 -2.70
CA GLU A 130 -13.24 30.18 -1.35
C GLU A 130 -12.73 28.83 -0.81
N VAL A 131 -12.51 28.78 0.50
CA VAL A 131 -12.20 27.54 1.22
C VAL A 131 -13.33 26.56 1.00
N GLN A 132 -13.00 25.44 0.36
CA GLN A 132 -13.91 24.32 0.29
C GLN A 132 -13.64 23.38 1.44
N THR A 133 -14.68 22.71 1.90
CA THR A 133 -14.60 21.72 2.96
C THR A 133 -15.33 20.48 2.53
N LEU A 134 -14.63 19.36 2.51
CA LEU A 134 -15.21 18.04 2.39
C LEU A 134 -15.14 17.39 3.76
N GLN A 135 -16.30 16.99 4.26
CA GLN A 135 -16.35 16.07 5.39
C GLN A 135 -16.18 14.67 4.81
N ARG A 136 -14.96 14.13 4.80
CA ARG A 136 -14.77 12.72 4.47
C ARG A 136 -15.28 11.90 5.65
N VAL A 137 -16.40 11.23 5.45
CA VAL A 137 -17.12 10.46 6.46
C VAL A 137 -16.43 9.11 6.66
N ARG A 138 -16.48 8.61 7.90
CA ARG A 138 -16.05 7.25 8.29
C ARG A 138 -16.55 6.22 7.25
N ARG A 139 -15.67 5.38 6.73
CA ARG A 139 -16.08 4.28 5.85
C ARG A 139 -16.86 3.29 6.71
N MET A 140 -18.14 3.11 6.40
CA MET A 140 -18.94 2.08 7.04
C MET A 140 -18.43 0.72 6.56
N PRO A 141 -18.24 -0.26 7.47
CA PRO A 141 -17.95 -1.63 7.06
C PRO A 141 -19.00 -2.10 6.04
N ILE A 142 -18.57 -2.94 5.10
CA ILE A 142 -19.50 -3.62 4.20
C ILE A 142 -20.43 -4.46 5.08
N ASP A 143 -21.72 -4.54 4.73
CA ASP A 143 -22.64 -5.41 5.46
C ASP A 143 -22.08 -6.85 5.41
N PRO A 144 -21.77 -7.47 6.56
CA PRO A 144 -21.28 -8.85 6.57
C PRO A 144 -22.36 -9.77 6.01
N LEU A 145 -21.93 -10.91 5.47
CA LEU A 145 -22.89 -11.96 5.14
C LEU A 145 -23.67 -12.37 6.40
N PRO A 146 -24.94 -12.79 6.26
CA PRO A 146 -25.66 -13.38 7.38
C PRO A 146 -24.84 -14.53 7.97
N ALA A 147 -24.78 -14.66 9.30
CA ALA A 147 -23.97 -15.71 9.94
C ALA A 147 -24.32 -17.15 9.51
N SER A 148 -25.53 -17.36 8.96
CA SER A 148 -25.95 -18.64 8.36
C SER A 148 -25.25 -18.96 7.03
N GLU A 149 -24.62 -17.98 6.40
CA GLU A 149 -23.92 -18.06 5.12
C GLU A 149 -22.40 -18.03 5.28
N TRP A 150 -21.89 -17.81 6.50
CA TRP A 150 -20.46 -17.87 6.78
C TRP A 150 -19.90 -19.27 6.55
N SER A 151 -18.76 -19.32 5.87
CA SER A 151 -17.86 -20.46 5.84
C SER A 151 -17.43 -20.86 7.26
N ASP A 152 -16.94 -22.09 7.40
CA ASP A 152 -16.40 -22.55 8.68
C ASP A 152 -15.19 -21.72 9.10
N MET A 153 -14.40 -21.23 8.14
CA MET A 153 -13.28 -20.34 8.43
C MET A 153 -13.76 -18.99 8.96
N ALA A 154 -14.69 -18.31 8.30
CA ALA A 154 -15.24 -17.05 8.82
C ALA A 154 -15.85 -17.21 10.21
N ARG A 155 -16.57 -18.31 10.45
CA ARG A 155 -17.10 -18.64 11.77
C ARG A 155 -16.00 -18.85 12.80
N HIS A 156 -14.98 -19.64 12.47
CA HIS A 156 -13.82 -19.88 13.34
C HIS A 156 -13.12 -18.58 13.73
N LEU A 157 -12.89 -17.68 12.77
CA LEU A 157 -12.28 -16.37 13.02
C LEU A 157 -13.16 -15.50 13.93
N HIS A 158 -14.46 -15.44 13.66
CA HIS A 158 -15.42 -14.67 14.45
C HIS A 158 -15.51 -15.16 15.91
N GLU A 159 -15.52 -16.48 16.11
CA GLU A 159 -15.68 -17.11 17.43
C GLU A 159 -14.48 -16.92 18.36
N GLN A 160 -13.31 -16.52 17.84
CA GLN A 160 -12.15 -16.19 18.68
C GLN A 160 -12.40 -14.97 19.57
N GLY A 161 -13.36 -14.10 19.23
CA GLY A 161 -13.78 -12.99 20.09
C GLY A 161 -12.74 -11.88 20.28
N TYR A 162 -12.05 -11.50 19.21
CA TYR A 162 -11.04 -10.44 19.21
C TYR A 162 -11.57 -9.11 19.74
N ALA A 163 -10.71 -8.35 20.42
CA ALA A 163 -11.06 -7.05 20.99
C ALA A 163 -11.05 -5.93 19.95
N SER A 164 -10.39 -6.15 18.81
CA SER A 164 -10.24 -5.18 17.72
C SER A 164 -10.23 -5.89 16.34
N ILE A 165 -10.55 -5.14 15.28
CA ILE A 165 -10.35 -5.56 13.90
C ILE A 165 -8.86 -5.79 13.63
N GLY A 166 -7.96 -4.94 14.14
CA GLY A 166 -6.52 -5.16 13.98
C GLY A 166 -6.04 -6.54 14.47
N GLU A 167 -6.52 -6.98 15.63
CA GLU A 167 -6.23 -8.32 16.18
C GLU A 167 -6.79 -9.43 15.27
N LEU A 168 -8.02 -9.29 14.78
CA LEU A 168 -8.62 -10.22 13.83
C LEU A 168 -7.78 -10.29 12.53
N LEU A 169 -7.33 -9.17 11.99
CA LEU A 169 -6.52 -9.12 10.76
C LEU A 169 -5.18 -9.84 10.93
N HIS A 170 -4.49 -9.59 12.05
CA HIS A 170 -3.22 -10.27 12.38
C HIS A 170 -3.44 -11.77 12.51
N TYR A 171 -4.47 -12.18 13.24
CA TYR A 171 -4.78 -13.59 13.38
C TYR A 171 -5.15 -14.25 12.06
N THR A 172 -5.95 -13.58 11.22
CA THR A 172 -6.36 -14.10 9.92
C THR A 172 -5.14 -14.34 9.03
N ARG A 173 -4.22 -13.37 8.95
CA ARG A 173 -2.95 -13.51 8.22
C ARG A 173 -2.15 -14.70 8.74
N ASN A 174 -1.95 -14.78 10.06
CA ASN A 174 -1.19 -15.87 10.68
C ASN A 174 -1.86 -17.23 10.42
N PHE A 175 -3.19 -17.33 10.54
CA PHE A 175 -3.95 -18.55 10.32
C PHE A 175 -3.80 -19.04 8.87
N VAL A 176 -3.93 -18.15 7.88
CA VAL A 176 -3.72 -18.51 6.47
C VAL A 176 -2.29 -19.01 6.25
N HIS A 177 -1.31 -18.32 6.81
CA HIS A 177 0.10 -18.72 6.70
C HIS A 177 0.37 -20.10 7.29
N ASP A 178 -0.04 -20.32 8.54
CA ASP A 178 0.30 -21.52 9.31
C ASP A 178 -0.45 -22.77 8.82
N ASN A 179 -1.58 -22.60 8.12
CA ASN A 179 -2.42 -23.70 7.65
C ASN A 179 -2.32 -23.94 6.14
N THR A 180 -1.29 -23.42 5.49
CA THR A 180 -1.02 -23.61 4.05
C THR A 180 0.33 -24.27 3.83
N ASN A 181 0.43 -25.16 2.83
CA ASN A 181 1.69 -25.72 2.38
C ASN A 181 2.25 -24.91 1.20
N ILE A 182 3.12 -23.93 1.48
CA ILE A 182 3.66 -23.04 0.45
C ILE A 182 4.50 -23.82 -0.57
N GLY A 183 4.11 -23.75 -1.84
CA GLY A 183 4.92 -24.21 -2.98
C GLY A 183 4.93 -25.71 -3.28
N GLU A 184 4.08 -26.51 -2.61
CA GLU A 184 3.98 -27.96 -2.92
C GLU A 184 3.18 -28.26 -4.20
N ASP A 185 2.22 -27.40 -4.55
CA ASP A 185 1.54 -27.43 -5.85
C ASP A 185 2.16 -26.38 -6.76
N ASN A 186 2.28 -26.60 -8.08
CA ASN A 186 2.72 -25.51 -8.96
C ASN A 186 1.55 -24.52 -9.16
N ALA A 187 1.82 -23.21 -9.28
CA ALA A 187 0.78 -22.18 -9.44
C ALA A 187 -0.13 -22.45 -10.65
N ALA A 188 0.42 -23.10 -11.69
CA ALA A 188 -0.31 -23.46 -12.90
C ALA A 188 -1.32 -24.61 -12.70
N SER A 189 -1.27 -25.37 -11.60
CA SER A 189 -2.25 -26.42 -11.28
C SER A 189 -3.14 -26.06 -10.10
N ALA A 190 -2.71 -25.13 -9.25
CA ALA A 190 -3.51 -24.70 -8.10
C ALA A 190 -4.85 -24.07 -8.53
N HIS A 191 -4.84 -23.18 -9.53
CA HIS A 191 -6.06 -22.52 -10.02
C HIS A 191 -7.05 -23.47 -10.72
N GLU A 192 -6.60 -24.65 -11.17
CA GLU A 192 -7.49 -25.69 -11.74
C GLU A 192 -8.10 -26.58 -10.65
N ARG A 193 -7.50 -26.58 -9.46
CA ARG A 193 -7.87 -27.46 -8.34
C ARG A 193 -8.89 -26.81 -7.40
N PHE A 194 -8.78 -25.50 -7.19
CA PHE A 194 -9.60 -24.76 -6.24
C PHE A 194 -10.72 -23.98 -6.93
N ALA A 195 -11.74 -23.63 -6.15
CA ALA A 195 -12.76 -22.68 -6.57
C ALA A 195 -12.13 -21.32 -6.87
N ALA A 196 -12.78 -20.52 -7.73
CA ALA A 196 -12.24 -19.23 -8.14
C ALA A 196 -12.05 -18.23 -6.98
N ASP A 197 -12.84 -18.39 -5.92
CA ASP A 197 -12.76 -17.62 -4.67
C ASP A 197 -11.91 -18.31 -3.58
N TYR A 198 -11.33 -19.48 -3.87
CA TYR A 198 -10.55 -20.27 -2.92
C TYR A 198 -11.32 -20.65 -1.62
N SER A 199 -12.65 -20.66 -1.66
CA SER A 199 -13.49 -21.05 -0.52
C SER A 199 -13.27 -22.50 -0.08
N ASP A 200 -12.99 -23.39 -1.01
CA ASP A 200 -12.61 -24.78 -0.76
C ASP A 200 -11.20 -24.92 -0.16
N ALA A 201 -10.26 -24.05 -0.55
CA ALA A 201 -8.95 -23.96 0.10
C ALA A 201 -9.08 -23.47 1.55
N ALA A 202 -9.91 -22.45 1.81
CA ALA A 202 -10.20 -21.97 3.16
C ALA A 202 -10.80 -23.08 4.05
N GLN A 203 -11.70 -23.90 3.50
CA GLN A 203 -12.20 -25.08 4.21
C GLN A 203 -11.09 -26.09 4.52
N MET A 204 -10.20 -26.37 3.56
CA MET A 204 -9.06 -27.25 3.80
C MET A 204 -8.10 -26.73 4.88
N MET A 205 -7.94 -25.41 5.02
CA MET A 205 -7.16 -24.82 6.11
C MET A 205 -7.79 -25.12 7.47
N ILE A 206 -9.12 -25.07 7.58
CA ILE A 206 -9.85 -25.45 8.80
C ILE A 206 -9.70 -26.95 9.08
N ASP A 207 -9.93 -27.78 8.07
CA ASP A 207 -9.78 -29.24 8.22
C ASP A 207 -8.35 -29.61 8.66
N TYR A 208 -7.33 -28.90 8.17
CA TYR A 208 -5.95 -29.10 8.60
C TYR A 208 -5.72 -28.61 10.04
N ALA A 209 -6.18 -27.41 10.38
CA ALA A 209 -6.07 -26.84 11.72
C ALA A 209 -6.72 -27.74 12.79
N GLU A 210 -7.81 -28.42 12.45
CA GLU A 210 -8.52 -29.34 13.33
C GLU A 210 -7.93 -30.77 13.35
N GLY A 211 -6.97 -31.07 12.47
CA GLY A 211 -6.37 -32.40 12.33
C GLY A 211 -7.27 -33.41 11.62
N ASN A 212 -8.25 -32.94 10.83
CA ASN A 212 -9.12 -33.78 9.99
C ASN A 212 -8.40 -34.28 8.72
N ILE A 213 -7.35 -33.57 8.28
CA ILE A 213 -6.48 -33.95 7.16
C ILE A 213 -5.00 -33.79 7.52
N ASP A 214 -4.12 -34.52 6.83
CA ASP A 214 -2.68 -34.58 7.14
C ASP A 214 -1.88 -33.36 6.62
N ALA A 215 -2.45 -32.59 5.68
CA ALA A 215 -1.77 -31.51 4.98
C ALA A 215 -2.76 -30.42 4.56
N GLY A 216 -2.40 -29.16 4.78
CA GLY A 216 -3.13 -27.99 4.29
C GLY A 216 -3.11 -27.87 2.76
N PRO A 217 -3.88 -26.93 2.18
CA PRO A 217 -3.88 -26.70 0.74
C PRO A 217 -2.49 -26.22 0.27
N GLY A 218 -2.07 -26.68 -0.90
CA GLY A 218 -0.86 -26.19 -1.58
C GLY A 218 -1.16 -24.89 -2.31
N LEU A 219 -0.75 -23.75 -1.77
CA LEU A 219 -1.03 -22.43 -2.36
C LEU A 219 0.24 -21.60 -2.57
N TRP A 220 0.16 -20.69 -3.52
CA TRP A 220 1.11 -19.58 -3.71
C TRP A 220 0.51 -18.28 -3.21
N CYS A 221 1.27 -17.20 -3.34
CA CYS A 221 0.90 -15.87 -2.86
C CYS A 221 -0.50 -15.41 -3.30
N ASP A 222 -0.88 -15.67 -4.55
CA ASP A 222 -2.19 -15.33 -5.09
C ASP A 222 -3.32 -16.11 -4.42
N GLY A 223 -3.16 -17.44 -4.27
CA GLY A 223 -4.14 -18.30 -3.62
C GLY A 223 -4.32 -18.01 -2.13
N MET A 224 -3.22 -17.79 -1.40
CA MET A 224 -3.27 -17.43 0.03
C MET A 224 -3.95 -16.08 0.25
N THR A 225 -3.60 -15.09 -0.56
CA THR A 225 -4.20 -13.76 -0.52
C THR A 225 -5.68 -13.80 -0.88
N THR A 226 -6.06 -14.60 -1.88
CA THR A 226 -7.46 -14.73 -2.29
C THR A 226 -8.30 -15.43 -1.22
N ALA A 227 -7.79 -16.50 -0.59
CA ALA A 227 -8.48 -17.15 0.52
C ALA A 227 -8.71 -16.17 1.70
N MET A 228 -7.69 -15.38 2.05
CA MET A 228 -7.82 -14.32 3.06
C MET A 228 -8.88 -13.28 2.67
N HIS A 229 -8.84 -12.79 1.42
CA HIS A 229 -9.81 -11.82 0.90
C HIS A 229 -11.25 -12.33 0.96
N THR A 230 -11.49 -13.58 0.55
CA THR A 230 -12.81 -14.22 0.57
C THR A 230 -13.38 -14.25 1.99
N VAL A 231 -12.59 -14.73 2.97
CA VAL A 231 -13.08 -14.84 4.35
C VAL A 231 -13.30 -13.46 4.99
N LEU A 232 -12.45 -12.48 4.71
CA LEU A 232 -12.66 -11.10 5.19
C LEU A 232 -13.94 -10.49 4.59
N ALA A 233 -14.25 -10.76 3.33
CA ALA A 233 -15.47 -10.30 2.69
C ALA A 233 -16.73 -10.89 3.36
N GLU A 234 -16.72 -12.16 3.77
CA GLU A 234 -17.83 -12.77 4.52
C GLU A 234 -18.08 -12.06 5.85
N LEU A 235 -17.01 -11.58 6.49
CA LEU A 235 -17.03 -10.82 7.74
C LEU A 235 -17.34 -9.32 7.55
N GLY A 236 -17.63 -8.87 6.33
CA GLY A 236 -17.92 -7.46 6.04
C GLY A 236 -16.69 -6.54 6.12
N ILE A 237 -15.50 -7.12 6.06
CA ILE A 237 -14.23 -6.39 6.12
C ILE A 237 -13.79 -6.11 4.70
N GLU A 238 -13.73 -4.82 4.38
CA GLU A 238 -13.29 -4.39 3.07
C GLU A 238 -11.81 -4.69 2.87
N SER A 239 -11.50 -5.33 1.75
CA SER A 239 -10.14 -5.66 1.36
C SER A 239 -10.02 -5.70 -0.15
N ARG A 240 -8.80 -5.58 -0.65
CA ARG A 240 -8.48 -5.64 -2.09
C ARG A 240 -7.18 -6.38 -2.32
N LEU A 241 -7.17 -7.21 -3.36
CA LEU A 241 -5.96 -7.89 -3.82
C LEU A 241 -5.00 -6.86 -4.45
N ILE A 242 -3.73 -6.95 -4.10
CA ILE A 242 -2.67 -6.13 -4.66
C ILE A 242 -1.71 -7.04 -5.42
N PHE A 243 -1.57 -6.80 -6.72
CA PHE A 243 -0.54 -7.46 -7.52
C PHE A 243 0.65 -6.51 -7.66
N PHE A 244 1.77 -6.89 -7.05
CA PHE A 244 3.02 -6.16 -7.11
C PHE A 244 3.90 -6.62 -8.27
N TYR A 245 4.68 -5.68 -8.79
CA TYR A 245 5.65 -5.89 -9.84
C TYR A 245 6.95 -5.20 -9.47
N GLY A 246 8.02 -5.99 -9.40
CA GLY A 246 9.36 -5.49 -9.18
C GLY A 246 10.26 -5.71 -10.38
N GLN A 247 11.17 -4.78 -10.60
CA GLN A 247 12.09 -4.82 -11.73
C GLN A 247 13.49 -5.25 -11.29
N VAL A 248 13.82 -6.49 -11.65
CA VAL A 248 15.09 -7.12 -11.33
C VAL A 248 15.85 -7.48 -12.62
N PRO A 249 17.18 -7.60 -12.61
CA PRO A 249 17.93 -7.83 -13.84
C PRO A 249 17.49 -9.10 -14.59
N GLY A 250 16.87 -8.90 -15.76
CA GLY A 250 16.49 -9.97 -16.69
C GLY A 250 15.10 -10.59 -16.49
N TYR A 251 14.35 -10.21 -15.46
CA TYR A 251 12.97 -10.67 -15.23
C TYR A 251 12.14 -9.63 -14.46
N ILE A 252 10.81 -9.79 -14.41
CA ILE A 252 9.94 -9.00 -13.52
C ILE A 252 9.50 -9.92 -12.41
N SER A 253 9.80 -9.54 -11.17
CA SER A 253 9.32 -10.24 -9.98
C SER A 253 7.84 -9.91 -9.79
N GLN A 254 7.05 -10.91 -9.39
CA GLN A 254 5.63 -10.74 -9.11
C GLN A 254 5.32 -11.32 -7.75
N HIS A 255 4.43 -10.63 -7.03
CA HIS A 255 3.92 -11.10 -5.74
C HIS A 255 2.52 -10.56 -5.52
N THR A 256 1.73 -11.28 -4.74
CA THR A 256 0.38 -10.88 -4.39
C THR A 256 0.27 -10.73 -2.88
N MET A 257 -0.25 -9.58 -2.45
CA MET A 257 -0.56 -9.28 -1.05
C MET A 257 -1.98 -8.71 -0.96
N ILE A 258 -2.48 -8.49 0.26
CA ILE A 258 -3.81 -7.93 0.48
C ILE A 258 -3.70 -6.60 1.20
N GLU A 259 -4.47 -5.63 0.74
CA GLU A 259 -4.69 -4.41 1.50
C GLU A 259 -6.08 -4.46 2.12
N VAL A 260 -6.16 -4.20 3.42
CA VAL A 260 -7.37 -4.37 4.22
C VAL A 260 -7.71 -3.07 4.92
N PHE A 261 -8.97 -2.66 4.88
CA PHE A 261 -9.41 -1.48 5.60
C PHE A 261 -9.67 -1.84 7.06
N ASN A 262 -8.82 -1.33 7.95
CA ASN A 262 -8.99 -1.55 9.38
C ASN A 262 -9.96 -0.52 9.95
N ALA A 263 -11.14 -0.98 10.37
CA ALA A 263 -12.19 -0.09 10.86
C ALA A 263 -11.91 0.55 12.23
N ASP A 264 -10.90 0.08 12.96
CA ASP A 264 -10.46 0.70 14.23
C ASP A 264 -9.58 1.91 13.98
N THR A 265 -8.61 1.78 13.06
CA THR A 265 -7.68 2.85 12.68
C THR A 265 -8.25 3.76 11.61
N GLN A 266 -9.25 3.27 10.86
CA GLN A 266 -9.79 3.88 9.65
C GLN A 266 -8.72 4.10 8.58
N LEU A 267 -7.77 3.16 8.47
CA LEU A 267 -6.67 3.21 7.51
C LEU A 267 -6.64 1.91 6.71
N TRP A 268 -6.11 2.01 5.50
CA TRP A 268 -5.71 0.85 4.72
C TRP A 268 -4.38 0.28 5.22
N GLU A 269 -4.37 -1.03 5.45
CA GLU A 269 -3.26 -1.77 6.04
C GLU A 269 -2.83 -2.88 5.08
N LEU A 270 -1.54 -2.92 4.73
CA LEU A 270 -0.98 -3.94 3.84
C LEU A 270 -0.54 -5.17 4.65
N HIS A 271 -1.06 -6.34 4.27
CA HIS A 271 -0.73 -7.64 4.86
C HIS A 271 -0.24 -8.62 3.80
N ASP A 272 0.76 -9.41 4.14
CA ASP A 272 1.30 -10.48 3.32
C ASP A 272 1.11 -11.84 4.01
N PRO A 273 0.08 -12.62 3.65
CA PRO A 273 -0.12 -13.95 4.22
C PRO A 273 0.95 -14.96 3.77
N THR A 274 1.66 -14.70 2.67
CA THR A 274 2.66 -15.64 2.13
C THR A 274 3.90 -15.66 3.01
N PHE A 275 4.43 -14.49 3.34
CA PHE A 275 5.60 -14.35 4.21
C PHE A 275 5.24 -14.06 5.67
N ASN A 276 3.94 -14.01 5.98
CA ASN A 276 3.39 -13.67 7.28
C ASN A 276 3.84 -12.29 7.80
N LEU A 277 3.84 -11.30 6.91
CA LEU A 277 4.33 -9.96 7.20
C LEU A 277 3.20 -8.92 7.23
N TYR A 278 3.44 -7.85 7.97
CA TYR A 278 2.78 -6.57 7.82
C TYR A 278 3.82 -5.45 7.85
N PHE A 279 3.46 -4.28 7.32
CA PHE A 279 4.43 -3.21 7.09
C PHE A 279 4.12 -2.04 8.01
N VAL A 280 5.13 -1.50 8.69
CA VAL A 280 4.97 -0.37 9.61
C VAL A 280 5.76 0.81 9.07
N ASP A 281 5.15 2.00 9.06
CA ASP A 281 5.78 3.23 8.62
C ASP A 281 6.57 3.93 9.74
N GLY A 282 7.26 5.01 9.40
CA GLY A 282 8.05 5.78 10.37
C GLY A 282 7.24 6.48 11.46
N ALA A 283 5.92 6.55 11.33
CA ALA A 283 5.01 7.06 12.36
C ALA A 283 4.50 5.94 13.30
N GLY A 284 4.83 4.67 13.02
CA GLY A 284 4.42 3.51 13.79
C GLY A 284 3.05 2.96 13.41
N GLY A 285 2.42 3.46 12.34
CA GLY A 285 1.18 2.91 11.80
C GLY A 285 1.44 1.80 10.79
N ILE A 286 0.49 0.88 10.62
CA ILE A 286 0.57 -0.10 9.54
C ILE A 286 0.38 0.62 8.20
N ALA A 287 1.31 0.41 7.28
CA ALA A 287 1.42 1.11 6.01
C ALA A 287 0.43 0.56 4.97
N SER A 288 -0.09 1.45 4.14
CA SER A 288 -0.84 1.12 2.91
C SER A 288 0.10 0.70 1.78
N VAL A 289 -0.46 0.19 0.67
CA VAL A 289 0.28 -0.10 -0.56
C VAL A 289 0.99 1.14 -1.10
N GLU A 290 0.29 2.27 -1.13
CA GLU A 290 0.83 3.54 -1.63
C GLU A 290 2.02 3.98 -0.78
N ARG A 291 1.95 3.78 0.55
CA ARG A 291 3.02 4.16 1.45
C ARG A 291 4.30 3.36 1.23
N VAL A 292 4.19 2.07 0.89
CA VAL A 292 5.37 1.22 0.62
C VAL A 292 5.92 1.43 -0.80
N VAL A 293 5.05 1.67 -1.80
CA VAL A 293 5.50 1.87 -3.20
C VAL A 293 6.00 3.28 -3.45
N PHE A 294 5.29 4.31 -2.99
CA PHE A 294 5.61 5.71 -3.29
C PHE A 294 6.32 6.44 -2.16
N GLY A 295 6.29 5.90 -0.95
CA GLY A 295 6.97 6.51 0.18
C GLY A 295 8.46 6.15 0.27
N ASN A 296 9.17 6.82 1.18
CA ASN A 296 10.54 6.46 1.52
C ASN A 296 10.58 5.07 2.19
N LEU A 297 11.10 4.06 1.48
CA LEU A 297 11.26 2.69 2.00
C LEU A 297 12.23 2.61 3.20
N ASP A 298 13.19 3.53 3.32
CA ASP A 298 14.09 3.57 4.48
C ASP A 298 13.34 3.86 5.78
N SER A 299 12.14 4.45 5.69
CA SER A 299 11.27 4.67 6.83
C SER A 299 10.23 3.57 7.07
N VAL A 300 10.22 2.49 6.28
CA VAL A 300 9.31 1.36 6.43
C VAL A 300 10.05 0.17 7.05
N THR A 301 9.40 -0.60 7.92
CA THR A 301 9.87 -1.92 8.38
C THR A 301 8.81 -2.97 8.12
N ALA A 302 9.19 -4.25 8.08
CA ALA A 302 8.22 -5.35 8.06
C ALA A 302 8.27 -6.11 9.39
N CYS A 303 7.10 -6.44 9.90
CA CYS A 303 6.89 -7.12 11.17
C CYS A 303 6.33 -8.51 10.90
N ASP A 304 6.82 -9.52 11.60
CA ASP A 304 6.35 -10.90 11.49
C ASP A 304 5.23 -11.23 12.51
N ALA A 305 4.83 -12.49 12.60
CA ALA A 305 3.82 -12.94 13.55
C ALA A 305 4.19 -12.80 15.04
N SER A 306 5.47 -12.57 15.35
CA SER A 306 5.94 -12.29 16.71
C SER A 306 6.04 -10.80 17.02
N ASP A 307 5.57 -9.95 16.09
CA ASP A 307 5.70 -8.50 16.10
C ASP A 307 7.17 -8.02 16.08
N ASP A 308 8.10 -8.83 15.56
CA ASP A 308 9.48 -8.43 15.35
C ASP A 308 9.61 -7.60 14.06
N CYS A 309 9.68 -6.29 14.22
CA CYS A 309 9.73 -5.32 13.13
C CYS A 309 11.17 -5.01 12.72
N THR A 310 11.61 -5.52 11.57
CA THR A 310 12.99 -5.38 11.12
C THR A 310 13.12 -4.97 9.65
N LYS A 311 14.31 -4.48 9.29
CA LYS A 311 14.71 -4.25 7.90
C LYS A 311 15.01 -5.55 7.17
N ASP A 312 15.44 -6.58 7.89
CA ASP A 312 15.72 -7.90 7.30
C ASP A 312 14.42 -8.56 6.83
N ASN A 313 13.33 -8.43 7.59
CA ASN A 313 11.99 -8.87 7.17
C ASN A 313 11.53 -8.11 5.92
N LEU A 314 11.75 -6.79 5.87
CA LEU A 314 11.40 -5.98 4.70
C LEU A 314 12.20 -6.40 3.46
N ALA A 315 13.49 -6.72 3.63
CA ALA A 315 14.38 -7.12 2.54
C ALA A 315 13.92 -8.40 1.80
N ILE A 316 13.05 -9.22 2.41
CA ILE A 316 12.45 -10.40 1.77
C ILE A 316 11.55 -10.01 0.60
N VAL A 317 10.86 -8.87 0.71
CA VAL A 317 9.75 -8.49 -0.19
C VAL A 317 9.91 -7.11 -0.83
N GLN A 318 10.87 -6.30 -0.38
CA GLN A 318 11.02 -4.93 -0.90
C GLN A 318 11.26 -4.86 -2.41
N ASP A 319 11.85 -5.90 -2.99
CA ASP A 319 12.10 -6.02 -4.43
C ASP A 319 10.81 -6.19 -5.26
N TYR A 320 9.63 -6.16 -4.63
CA TYR A 320 8.32 -6.10 -5.30
C TYR A 320 7.70 -4.69 -5.29
N PHE A 321 8.23 -3.75 -4.51
CA PHE A 321 7.61 -2.43 -4.23
C PHE A 321 7.97 -1.33 -5.23
N ASP A 322 7.93 -1.67 -6.51
CA ASP A 322 8.26 -0.76 -7.60
C ASP A 322 6.99 -0.31 -8.35
N ALA A 323 6.03 -1.22 -8.54
CA ALA A 323 4.73 -0.92 -9.12
C ALA A 323 3.66 -1.89 -8.58
N PHE A 324 2.38 -1.50 -8.68
CA PHE A 324 1.27 -2.36 -8.32
C PHE A 324 0.02 -2.13 -9.16
N ARG A 325 -0.95 -3.06 -9.06
CA ARG A 325 -2.34 -2.87 -9.50
C ARG A 325 -3.32 -3.43 -8.46
N TYR A 326 -4.51 -2.85 -8.43
CA TYR A 326 -5.63 -3.37 -7.65
C TYR A 326 -6.38 -4.46 -8.42
N GLY A 327 -6.44 -5.67 -7.85
CA GLY A 327 -7.19 -6.77 -8.43
C GLY A 327 -6.82 -7.05 -9.88
N TYR A 328 -7.83 -7.32 -10.69
CA TYR A 328 -7.70 -7.53 -12.14
C TYR A 328 -8.01 -6.26 -12.95
N SER A 329 -7.80 -5.08 -12.36
CA SER A 329 -7.97 -3.82 -13.09
C SER A 329 -6.94 -3.69 -14.21
N ASN A 330 -7.20 -2.76 -15.13
CA ASN A 330 -6.26 -2.33 -16.15
C ASN A 330 -5.53 -1.04 -15.76
N GLU A 331 -5.48 -0.72 -14.47
CA GLU A 331 -4.82 0.46 -13.93
C GLU A 331 -3.59 0.06 -13.13
N PHE A 332 -2.47 0.74 -13.38
CA PHE A 332 -1.18 0.46 -12.78
C PHE A 332 -0.65 1.71 -12.10
N TRP A 333 -0.14 1.54 -10.90
CA TRP A 333 0.53 2.56 -10.11
C TRP A 333 2.01 2.26 -10.13
N VAL A 334 2.79 3.18 -10.67
CA VAL A 334 4.20 2.96 -11.01
C VAL A 334 5.05 4.01 -10.32
N ASN A 335 6.01 3.56 -9.50
CA ASN A 335 7.06 4.43 -9.00
C ASN A 335 8.15 4.53 -10.08
N PRO A 336 8.30 5.67 -10.78
CA PRO A 336 9.27 5.80 -11.87
C PRO A 336 10.73 5.77 -11.39
N ASP A 337 10.98 5.97 -10.09
CA ASP A 337 12.31 5.88 -9.50
C ASP A 337 12.79 4.42 -9.34
N ARG A 338 11.85 3.47 -9.35
CA ARG A 338 12.10 2.05 -9.10
C ARG A 338 11.70 1.14 -10.25
N PHE A 339 10.71 1.54 -11.04
CA PHE A 339 10.18 0.76 -12.15
C PHE A 339 10.25 1.53 -13.48
N ASP A 340 10.89 0.95 -14.48
CA ASP A 340 10.94 1.51 -15.84
C ASP A 340 10.03 0.70 -16.78
N VAL A 341 8.83 1.22 -17.05
CA VAL A 341 7.84 0.61 -17.94
C VAL A 341 8.32 0.40 -19.38
N SER A 342 9.44 1.04 -19.77
CA SER A 342 10.05 0.88 -21.09
C SER A 342 11.04 -0.29 -21.17
N VAL A 343 11.47 -0.83 -20.02
CA VAL A 343 12.41 -1.95 -19.98
C VAL A 343 11.81 -3.18 -20.63
N ARG A 344 12.57 -3.72 -21.59
CA ARG A 344 12.27 -4.98 -22.26
C ARG A 344 13.01 -6.10 -21.57
N VAL A 345 12.27 -7.17 -21.28
CA VAL A 345 12.72 -8.25 -20.42
C VAL A 345 12.92 -9.51 -21.25
N GLU A 346 14.13 -10.05 -21.26
CA GLU A 346 14.50 -11.22 -22.08
C GLU A 346 13.62 -12.43 -21.73
N ALA A 347 13.36 -12.67 -20.45
CA ALA A 347 12.50 -13.75 -19.97
C ALA A 347 11.06 -13.69 -20.52
N PHE A 348 10.63 -12.53 -21.03
CA PHE A 348 9.30 -12.30 -21.59
C PHE A 348 9.32 -12.06 -23.10
N ASP A 349 10.24 -12.71 -23.82
CA ASP A 349 10.40 -12.55 -25.27
C ASP A 349 10.73 -11.11 -25.68
N ASN A 350 11.50 -10.40 -24.83
CA ASN A 350 11.81 -8.98 -24.97
C ASN A 350 10.58 -8.06 -24.96
N ARG A 351 9.50 -8.45 -24.29
CA ARG A 351 8.34 -7.60 -24.02
C ARG A 351 8.57 -6.76 -22.76
N ASN A 352 7.92 -5.60 -22.69
CA ASN A 352 7.77 -4.88 -21.42
C ASN A 352 6.57 -5.42 -20.62
N LEU A 353 6.39 -4.98 -19.37
CA LEU A 353 5.32 -5.44 -18.49
C LEU A 353 3.92 -5.36 -19.15
N PRO A 354 3.48 -4.21 -19.69
CA PRO A 354 2.19 -4.11 -20.37
C PRO A 354 2.04 -5.12 -21.52
N GLU A 355 3.04 -5.23 -22.41
CA GLU A 355 3.02 -6.19 -23.51
C GLU A 355 3.00 -7.66 -23.03
N PHE A 356 3.63 -7.95 -21.90
CA PHE A 356 3.64 -9.28 -21.31
C PHE A 356 2.26 -9.69 -20.78
N LEU A 357 1.59 -8.79 -20.07
CA LEU A 357 0.31 -9.09 -19.39
C LEU A 357 -0.89 -9.21 -20.35
N THR A 358 -0.96 -8.40 -21.41
CA THR A 358 -2.13 -8.37 -22.31
C THR A 358 -1.81 -8.70 -23.76
N GLY A 359 -0.54 -8.71 -24.14
CA GLY A 359 -0.13 -8.73 -25.55
C GLY A 359 -0.29 -7.38 -26.26
N ASN A 360 -0.85 -6.35 -25.59
CA ASN A 360 -1.05 -5.02 -26.15
C ASN A 360 -0.93 -3.93 -25.07
N SER A 361 0.12 -3.12 -25.16
CA SER A 361 0.43 -2.10 -24.16
C SER A 361 -0.56 -0.95 -24.05
N ARG A 362 -1.47 -0.79 -25.02
CA ARG A 362 -2.49 0.28 -25.01
C ARG A 362 -3.70 -0.03 -24.14
N ASP A 363 -3.78 -1.25 -23.60
CA ASP A 363 -4.94 -1.67 -22.82
C ASP A 363 -4.83 -1.26 -21.34
N PHE A 364 -3.69 -0.67 -20.94
CA PHE A 364 -3.41 -0.23 -19.58
C PHE A 364 -3.37 1.29 -19.42
N ILE A 365 -3.82 1.74 -18.25
CA ILE A 365 -3.68 3.11 -17.76
C ILE A 365 -2.56 3.10 -16.72
N PHE A 366 -1.54 3.94 -16.91
CA PHE A 366 -0.44 4.10 -15.97
C PHE A 366 -0.60 5.40 -15.19
N HIS A 367 -0.61 5.27 -13.87
CA HIS A 367 -0.51 6.34 -12.90
C HIS A 367 0.93 6.37 -12.41
N PHE A 368 1.63 7.47 -12.67
CA PHE A 368 3.00 7.68 -12.20
C PHE A 368 2.97 8.57 -10.98
N ASP A 369 3.59 8.12 -9.90
CA ASP A 369 3.76 8.89 -8.69
C ASP A 369 5.14 8.59 -8.08
N SER A 370 5.76 9.57 -7.46
CA SER A 370 7.12 9.47 -6.92
C SER A 370 7.21 10.04 -5.51
N TRP A 371 8.27 9.67 -4.82
CA TRP A 371 8.50 10.13 -3.46
C TRP A 371 8.97 11.60 -3.38
N GLU A 372 9.61 12.11 -4.44
CA GLU A 372 10.25 13.44 -4.49
C GLU A 372 9.29 14.62 -4.60
#